data_AF-A0A848TD81-F1
#
_entry.id   AF-A0A848TD81-F1
#
_cell.length_a   1.000
_cell.length_b   1.000
_cell.length_c   1.000
_cell.angle_alpha   90.00
_cell.angle_beta   90.00
_cell.angle_gamma   90.00
#
_symmetry.space_group_name_H-M   'P 1'
#
loop_
_entity.id
_entity.type
_entity.pdbx_description
1 polymer ?
#
loop_
_entity_poly.entity_id
_entity_poly.type
_entity_poly.pdbx_seq_one_letter_code
_entity_poly.pdbx_strand_id
1 'polypeptide(L)'
;AIWDQASDLCVLTARDLRRKLDFAELQQIESALSEALNAIRDLLEPVQSQDMSTNEVTNEQHYQNSNKDSYDSEPRLEKAQGEGSLSDPATALVAEGRTDEPVSVDNNLPRIPLGLVLAACSEYRTYAERPVRHWHDLVRVADVIRPMMGVSPSAWDEAKQYMGPEEASVVILAMLERFGDIRSPGGYLRSLSAKAALGEFSCGPMIMALMRKDDA
;
A
#
# COMPACT_ATOMS: atom_id res chain seq x y z
N ALA A 1 -28.91 -2.86 16.40
CA ALA A 1 -27.47 -3.00 16.70
C ALA A 1 -26.74 -1.75 16.20
N ILE A 2 -25.56 -1.40 16.73
CA ILE A 2 -24.82 -0.19 16.32
C ILE A 2 -24.52 -0.16 14.81
N TRP A 3 -24.32 -1.34 14.22
CA TRP A 3 -24.15 -1.51 12.77
C TRP A 3 -25.40 -1.17 11.96
N ASP A 4 -26.60 -1.46 12.48
CA ASP A 4 -27.85 -1.06 11.84
C ASP A 4 -27.98 0.46 11.86
N GLN A 5 -27.62 1.11 12.98
CA GLN A 5 -27.64 2.57 13.11
C GLN A 5 -26.64 3.23 12.15
N ALA A 6 -25.42 2.69 12.03
CA ALA A 6 -24.42 3.17 11.08
C ALA A 6 -24.88 2.99 9.62
N SER A 7 -25.50 1.85 9.31
CA SER A 7 -26.08 1.58 7.98
C SER A 7 -27.20 2.56 7.65
N ASP A 8 -28.12 2.79 8.59
CA ASP A 8 -29.22 3.73 8.42
C ASP A 8 -28.72 5.17 8.22
N LEU A 9 -27.71 5.59 8.99
CA LEU A 9 -27.07 6.90 8.85
C LEU A 9 -26.45 7.07 7.45
N CYS A 10 -25.74 6.06 6.94
CA CYS A 10 -25.19 6.06 5.58
C CYS A 10 -26.29 6.17 4.51
N VAL A 11 -27.42 5.48 4.69
CA VAL A 11 -28.55 5.53 3.74
C VAL A 11 -29.21 6.92 3.74
N LEU A 12 -29.38 7.53 4.91
CA LEU A 12 -29.96 8.86 5.05
C LEU A 12 -29.05 9.94 4.44
N THR A 13 -27.75 9.92 4.75
CA THR A 13 -26.77 10.85 4.18
C THR A 13 -26.69 10.71 2.66
N ALA A 14 -26.68 9.49 2.12
CA ALA A 14 -26.72 9.24 0.68
C ALA A 14 -28.02 9.75 0.02
N ARG A 15 -29.14 9.78 0.76
CA ARG A 15 -30.40 10.35 0.27
C ARG A 15 -30.34 11.88 0.24
N ASP A 16 -29.80 12.47 1.30
CA ASP A 16 -29.69 13.92 1.43
C ASP A 16 -28.74 14.49 0.38
N LEU A 17 -27.58 13.86 0.15
CA LEU A 17 -26.61 14.30 -0.87
C LEU A 17 -27.13 14.27 -2.32
N ARG A 18 -28.33 13.75 -2.60
CA ARG A 18 -28.96 13.79 -3.94
C ARG A 18 -29.53 15.17 -4.30
N ARG A 19 -29.77 16.04 -3.32
CA ARG A 19 -30.22 17.43 -3.56
C ARG A 19 -29.04 18.39 -3.39
N LYS A 20 -29.21 19.64 -3.82
CA LYS A 20 -28.23 20.70 -3.58
C LYS A 20 -28.38 21.18 -2.13
N LEU A 21 -27.41 20.86 -1.29
CA LEU A 21 -27.35 21.30 0.11
C LEU A 21 -26.62 22.63 0.23
N ASP A 22 -26.97 23.39 1.25
CA ASP A 22 -26.16 24.54 1.66
C ASP A 22 -24.96 24.12 2.50
N PHE A 23 -24.04 25.05 2.74
CA PHE A 23 -22.82 24.77 3.49
C PHE A 23 -23.09 24.35 4.94
N ALA A 24 -24.13 24.90 5.58
CA ALA A 24 -24.47 24.59 6.96
C ALA A 24 -25.01 23.16 7.09
N GLU A 25 -25.86 22.72 6.14
CA GLU A 25 -26.36 21.35 6.06
C GLU A 25 -25.22 20.35 5.83
N LEU A 26 -24.23 20.69 4.99
CA LEU A 26 -23.06 19.83 4.77
C LEU A 26 -22.20 19.69 6.02
N GLN A 27 -21.98 20.78 6.76
CA GLN A 27 -21.22 20.76 8.01
C GLN A 27 -21.92 19.93 9.10
N GLN A 28 -23.25 19.94 9.14
CA GLN A 28 -24.02 19.06 10.02
C GLN A 28 -23.86 17.58 9.66
N ILE A 29 -23.90 17.25 8.37
CA ILE A 29 -23.67 15.87 7.90
C ILE A 29 -22.26 15.39 8.25
N GLU A 30 -21.25 16.25 8.05
CA GLU A 30 -19.87 15.96 8.41
C GLU A 30 -19.72 15.68 9.92
N SER A 31 -20.29 16.53 10.77
CA SER A 31 -20.27 16.35 12.23
C SER A 31 -20.90 15.03 12.64
N ALA A 32 -22.09 14.72 12.10
CA ALA A 32 -22.82 13.50 12.42
C ALA A 32 -22.06 12.23 11.98
N LEU A 33 -21.44 12.25 10.80
CA LEU A 33 -20.60 11.15 10.32
C LEU A 33 -19.35 10.96 11.19
N SER A 34 -18.72 12.06 11.59
CA SER A 34 -17.52 12.05 12.43
C SER A 34 -17.79 11.49 13.82
N GLU A 35 -18.91 11.89 14.44
CA GLU A 35 -19.37 11.35 15.73
C GLU A 35 -19.65 9.85 15.66
N ALA A 36 -20.35 9.40 14.60
CA ALA A 36 -20.63 7.98 14.40
C ALA A 36 -19.35 7.16 14.22
N LEU A 37 -18.36 7.68 13.47
CA LEU A 37 -17.05 7.04 13.32
C LEU A 37 -16.29 6.93 14.63
N ASN A 38 -16.30 7.98 15.46
CA ASN A 38 -15.64 7.95 16.76
C ASN A 38 -16.31 6.94 17.70
N ALA A 39 -17.64 6.88 17.75
CA ALA A 39 -18.35 5.89 18.56
C ALA A 39 -18.03 4.44 18.14
N ILE A 40 -17.91 4.18 16.83
CA ILE A 40 -17.50 2.87 16.32
C ILE A 40 -16.04 2.59 16.68
N ARG A 41 -15.14 3.57 16.55
CA ARG A 41 -13.73 3.44 16.92
C ARG A 41 -13.57 3.07 18.40
N ASP A 42 -14.25 3.78 19.30
CA ASP A 42 -14.21 3.53 20.74
C ASP A 42 -14.71 2.13 21.11
N LEU A 43 -15.68 1.61 20.35
CA LEU A 43 -16.19 0.25 20.54
C LEU A 43 -15.21 -0.82 20.04
N LEU A 44 -14.53 -0.57 18.92
CA LEU A 44 -13.58 -1.52 18.32
C LEU A 44 -12.24 -1.52 19.04
N GLU A 45 -11.86 -0.40 19.64
CA GLU A 45 -10.59 -0.19 20.31
C GLU A 45 -10.85 0.24 21.76
N PRO A 46 -11.29 -0.69 22.63
CA PRO A 46 -11.40 -0.37 24.05
C PRO A 46 -10.02 0.03 24.55
N VAL A 47 -9.89 1.28 25.01
CA VAL A 47 -8.70 1.83 25.66
C VAL A 47 -8.08 0.76 26.53
N GLN A 48 -6.86 0.34 26.20
CA GLN A 48 -6.11 -0.63 26.97
C GLN A 48 -6.15 -0.24 28.44
N SER A 49 -6.90 -1.00 29.24
CA SER A 49 -6.80 -0.92 30.69
C SER A 49 -5.36 -1.26 31.07
N GLN A 50 -4.75 -0.48 31.95
CA GLN A 50 -3.47 -0.83 32.57
C GLN A 50 -3.53 -2.27 33.08
N ASP A 51 -2.71 -3.15 32.51
CA ASP A 51 -2.53 -4.51 32.98
C ASP A 51 -2.01 -4.49 34.42
N MET A 52 -2.92 -4.64 35.39
CA MET A 52 -2.60 -5.11 36.73
C MET A 52 -2.57 -6.64 36.71
N SER A 53 -1.65 -7.22 35.93
CA SER A 53 -1.43 -8.65 35.90
C SER A 53 -0.18 -8.99 36.71
N THR A 54 -0.40 -9.45 37.95
CA THR A 54 0.62 -10.18 38.70
C THR A 54 0.65 -11.59 38.10
N ASN A 55 1.71 -11.93 37.37
CA ASN A 55 1.93 -13.28 36.86
C ASN A 55 3.05 -13.92 37.68
N GLU A 56 2.67 -14.69 38.69
CA GLU A 56 3.48 -15.77 39.23
C GLU A 56 2.99 -17.07 38.56
N VAL A 57 3.57 -17.45 37.42
CA VAL A 57 3.67 -18.84 36.93
C VAL A 57 4.72 -18.88 35.80
N THR A 58 5.79 -19.62 36.05
CA THR A 58 6.85 -19.96 35.09
C THR A 58 6.36 -21.04 34.15
N ASN A 59 6.21 -20.72 32.86
CA ASN A 59 6.30 -21.73 31.82
C ASN A 59 6.97 -21.13 30.58
N GLU A 60 8.30 -21.22 30.56
CA GLU A 60 9.12 -20.84 29.41
C GLU A 60 9.03 -21.95 28.35
N GLN A 61 8.13 -21.78 27.37
CA GLN A 61 8.31 -22.45 26.10
C GLN A 61 9.36 -21.66 25.31
N HIS A 62 10.58 -22.19 25.28
CA HIS A 62 11.68 -21.70 24.46
C HIS A 62 11.24 -21.60 22.98
N TYR A 63 10.92 -20.39 22.52
CA TYR A 63 10.88 -20.08 21.09
C TYR A 63 12.33 -19.95 20.60
N GLN A 64 12.89 -21.04 20.09
CA GLN A 64 14.19 -21.02 19.46
C GLN A 64 14.04 -20.46 18.04
N ASN A 65 14.03 -19.13 17.91
CA ASN A 65 14.15 -18.47 16.62
C ASN A 65 15.59 -18.65 16.11
N SER A 66 15.80 -19.64 15.25
CA SER A 66 17.07 -19.78 14.53
C SER A 66 17.02 -18.91 13.27
N ASN A 67 17.29 -17.61 13.42
CA ASN A 67 17.83 -16.83 12.32
C ASN A 67 19.28 -17.28 12.12
N LYS A 68 19.49 -18.20 11.16
CA LYS A 68 20.83 -18.52 10.67
C LYS A 68 21.11 -17.58 9.50
N ASP A 69 21.71 -16.44 9.79
CA ASP A 69 22.37 -15.62 8.77
C ASP A 69 23.63 -16.37 8.31
N SER A 70 23.46 -17.21 7.29
CA SER A 70 24.57 -17.73 6.49
C SER A 70 24.52 -17.00 5.15
N TYR A 71 25.22 -15.87 5.09
CA TYR A 71 25.67 -15.31 3.83
C TYR A 71 27.20 -15.42 3.82
N ASP A 72 27.68 -16.61 3.47
CA ASP A 72 29.06 -16.82 3.07
C ASP A 72 29.16 -16.44 1.59
N SER A 73 29.80 -15.32 1.30
CA SER A 73 30.08 -14.88 -0.06
C SER A 73 31.58 -14.70 -0.18
N GLU A 74 32.25 -15.73 -0.70
CA GLU A 74 33.61 -15.62 -1.21
C GLU A 74 33.61 -14.79 -2.51
N PRO A 75 34.49 -13.79 -2.65
CA PRO A 75 34.84 -13.28 -3.97
C PRO A 75 36.19 -13.88 -4.39
N ARG A 76 36.15 -14.84 -5.33
CA ARG A 76 37.31 -15.19 -6.15
C ARG A 76 37.27 -14.45 -7.49
N LEU A 77 38.25 -13.57 -7.61
CA LEU A 77 38.94 -13.04 -8.81
C LEU A 77 38.69 -13.75 -10.14
N GLU A 78 38.53 -12.97 -11.22
CA GLU A 78 39.59 -12.80 -12.24
C GLU A 78 39.30 -11.66 -13.25
N LYS A 79 40.31 -10.76 -13.42
CA LYS A 79 40.87 -10.12 -14.65
C LYS A 79 39.91 -9.40 -15.63
N ALA A 80 40.19 -8.28 -16.30
CA ALA A 80 41.41 -7.54 -16.68
C ALA A 80 40.97 -6.10 -17.08
N GLN A 81 41.70 -5.01 -16.74
CA GLN A 81 42.66 -4.29 -17.61
C GLN A 81 42.14 -2.96 -18.22
N GLY A 82 42.96 -1.90 -18.11
CA GLY A 82 42.87 -0.60 -18.80
C GLY A 82 42.53 0.58 -17.89
N GLU A 83 43.48 1.30 -17.26
CA GLU A 83 44.20 2.48 -17.82
C GLU A 83 43.23 3.42 -18.56
N GLY A 84 42.84 4.60 -18.07
CA GLY A 84 43.68 5.67 -17.53
C GLY A 84 43.55 6.89 -18.46
N SER A 85 42.53 7.73 -18.29
CA SER A 85 42.58 9.11 -18.81
C SER A 85 41.67 10.05 -18.03
N LEU A 86 42.33 11.13 -17.60
CA LEU A 86 41.85 12.28 -16.87
C LEU A 86 41.03 13.18 -17.77
N SER A 87 39.93 13.75 -17.27
CA SER A 87 39.64 15.20 -17.33
C SER A 87 38.17 15.50 -16.97
N ASP A 88 37.96 16.06 -15.78
CA ASP A 88 37.02 17.16 -15.55
C ASP A 88 37.67 18.47 -16.08
N PRO A 89 36.97 19.61 -16.31
CA PRO A 89 35.81 20.07 -15.53
C PRO A 89 34.69 20.88 -16.25
N ALA A 90 33.57 21.01 -15.52
CA ALA A 90 32.73 22.19 -15.32
C ALA A 90 31.79 22.76 -16.42
N THR A 91 30.56 23.01 -15.92
CA THR A 91 29.71 24.23 -15.99
C THR A 91 28.45 24.26 -16.88
N ALA A 92 27.35 24.66 -16.22
CA ALA A 92 26.22 25.49 -16.72
C ALA A 92 25.09 24.74 -17.48
N LEU A 93 23.78 24.96 -17.32
CA LEU A 93 22.94 26.00 -16.68
C LEU A 93 21.49 25.47 -16.50
N VAL A 94 20.85 26.01 -15.46
CA VAL A 94 19.43 26.19 -15.13
C VAL A 94 18.32 25.87 -16.16
N ALA A 95 17.21 25.33 -15.64
CA ALA A 95 15.85 25.77 -15.98
C ALA A 95 14.90 25.43 -14.82
N GLU A 96 14.62 26.45 -13.99
CA GLU A 96 13.51 26.46 -13.04
C GLU A 96 12.17 26.53 -13.77
N GLY A 97 11.13 25.96 -13.15
CA GLY A 97 9.77 26.37 -13.41
C GLY A 97 8.74 25.35 -12.92
N ARG A 98 8.28 25.51 -11.68
CA ARG A 98 6.85 25.52 -11.35
C ARG A 98 6.58 25.74 -9.85
N THR A 99 6.16 26.97 -9.56
CA THR A 99 5.03 27.35 -8.70
C THR A 99 4.79 26.52 -7.45
N ASP A 100 5.24 27.11 -6.33
CA ASP A 100 4.65 26.98 -4.99
C ASP A 100 3.12 27.04 -5.06
N GLU A 101 2.47 25.93 -4.70
CA GLU A 101 1.10 25.89 -4.21
C GLU A 101 1.12 25.03 -2.92
N PRO A 102 0.39 25.42 -1.87
CA PRO A 102 0.54 24.86 -0.54
C PRO A 102 0.12 23.39 -0.52
N VAL A 103 1.01 22.54 0.01
CA VAL A 103 0.77 21.11 0.20
C VAL A 103 -0.41 20.92 1.14
N SER A 104 -1.60 20.78 0.57
CA SER A 104 -2.79 20.33 1.27
C SER A 104 -2.59 18.87 1.68
N VAL A 105 -2.59 18.67 2.99
CA VAL A 105 -2.76 17.39 3.68
C VAL A 105 -3.98 16.66 3.07
N ASP A 106 -3.87 15.33 2.86
CA ASP A 106 -4.82 14.40 2.22
C ASP A 106 -4.58 14.11 0.74
N ASN A 107 -3.71 13.14 0.42
CA ASN A 107 -3.82 12.29 -0.78
C ASN A 107 -2.87 11.07 -0.65
N ASN A 108 -3.21 10.11 0.23
CA ASN A 108 -2.61 8.77 0.22
C ASN A 108 -3.13 7.89 -0.93
N LEU A 109 -3.96 8.44 -1.82
CA LEU A 109 -4.42 7.72 -2.99
C LEU A 109 -3.30 7.62 -4.03
N PRO A 110 -3.15 6.46 -4.70
CA PRO A 110 -2.25 6.34 -5.81
C PRO A 110 -2.60 7.38 -6.86
N ARG A 111 -1.59 7.96 -7.50
CA ARG A 111 -1.75 8.92 -8.62
C ARG A 111 -2.49 8.32 -9.83
N ILE A 112 -2.77 7.02 -9.81
CA ILE A 112 -3.46 6.26 -10.87
C ILE A 112 -4.92 6.04 -10.46
N PRO A 113 -5.90 6.29 -11.35
CA PRO A 113 -7.29 6.00 -11.03
C PRO A 113 -7.53 4.49 -10.92
N LEU A 114 -8.33 4.09 -9.92
CA LEU A 114 -8.67 2.69 -9.66
C LEU A 114 -9.18 1.96 -10.92
N GLY A 115 -10.04 2.61 -11.70
CA GLY A 115 -10.58 2.03 -12.93
C GLY A 115 -9.50 1.61 -13.94
N LEU A 116 -8.37 2.33 -14.01
CA LEU A 116 -7.25 1.97 -14.88
C LEU A 116 -6.53 0.72 -14.37
N VAL A 117 -6.35 0.61 -13.05
CA VAL A 117 -5.75 -0.57 -12.41
C VAL A 117 -6.62 -1.81 -12.66
N LEU A 118 -7.93 -1.71 -12.49
CA LEU A 118 -8.87 -2.83 -12.71
C LEU A 118 -9.03 -3.22 -14.19
N ALA A 119 -8.69 -2.31 -15.11
CA ALA A 119 -8.64 -2.60 -16.54
C ALA A 119 -7.34 -3.33 -16.92
N ALA A 120 -6.21 -2.89 -16.36
CA ALA A 120 -4.88 -3.45 -16.66
C ALA A 120 -4.58 -4.77 -15.91
N CYS A 121 -5.26 -5.04 -14.81
CA CYS A 121 -5.13 -6.27 -14.05
C CYS A 121 -6.46 -7.03 -14.08
N SER A 122 -6.48 -8.27 -14.56
CA SER A 122 -7.67 -9.09 -14.68
C SER A 122 -7.62 -10.37 -13.83
N GLU A 123 -6.43 -10.87 -13.49
CA GLU A 123 -6.21 -12.13 -12.79
C GLU A 123 -6.78 -12.10 -11.35
N TYR A 124 -6.83 -10.91 -10.75
CA TYR A 124 -7.38 -10.70 -9.40
C TYR A 124 -8.85 -11.12 -9.27
N ARG A 125 -9.60 -11.14 -10.38
CA ARG A 125 -11.05 -11.43 -10.39
C ARG A 125 -11.38 -12.81 -9.86
N THR A 126 -10.48 -13.77 -10.04
CA THR A 126 -10.62 -15.14 -9.51
C THR A 126 -10.56 -15.20 -7.99
N TYR A 127 -9.97 -14.18 -7.35
CA TYR A 127 -9.77 -14.09 -5.90
C TYR A 127 -10.76 -13.13 -5.22
N ALA A 128 -11.52 -12.35 -5.99
CA ALA A 128 -12.44 -11.37 -5.46
C ALA A 128 -13.83 -12.00 -5.22
N GLU A 129 -14.29 -12.01 -3.96
CA GLU A 129 -15.66 -12.45 -3.63
C GLU A 129 -16.75 -11.52 -4.20
N ARG A 130 -16.41 -10.23 -4.36
CA ARG A 130 -17.29 -9.18 -4.85
C ARG A 130 -16.53 -8.26 -5.81
N PRO A 131 -17.21 -7.58 -6.75
CA PRO A 131 -16.57 -6.60 -7.61
C PRO A 131 -15.94 -5.47 -6.79
N VAL A 132 -14.67 -5.16 -7.07
CA VAL A 132 -13.94 -4.05 -6.46
C VAL A 132 -14.55 -2.72 -6.91
N ARG A 133 -15.03 -1.92 -5.97
CA ARG A 133 -15.59 -0.58 -6.25
C ARG A 133 -14.78 0.54 -5.60
N HIS A 134 -14.11 0.22 -4.50
CA HIS A 134 -13.31 1.16 -3.72
C HIS A 134 -11.90 0.62 -3.50
N TRP A 135 -10.96 1.52 -3.21
CA TRP A 135 -9.57 1.15 -2.91
C TRP A 135 -9.46 0.15 -1.75
N HIS A 136 -10.27 0.32 -0.72
CA HIS A 136 -10.28 -0.62 0.40
C HIS A 136 -10.71 -2.04 -0.02
N ASP A 137 -11.54 -2.20 -1.04
CA ASP A 137 -11.85 -3.52 -1.59
C ASP A 137 -10.63 -4.13 -2.28
N LEU A 138 -9.82 -3.30 -2.97
CA LEU A 138 -8.57 -3.72 -3.59
C LEU A 138 -7.55 -4.21 -2.55
N VAL A 139 -7.45 -3.51 -1.42
CA VAL A 139 -6.57 -3.88 -0.30
C VAL A 139 -6.95 -5.26 0.24
N ARG A 140 -8.24 -5.51 0.47
CA ARG A 140 -8.73 -6.83 0.92
C ARG A 140 -8.38 -7.94 -0.08
N VAL A 141 -8.52 -7.66 -1.38
CA VAL A 141 -8.15 -8.61 -2.43
C VAL A 141 -6.64 -8.87 -2.42
N ALA A 142 -5.81 -7.85 -2.25
CA ALA A 142 -4.36 -7.99 -2.14
C ALA A 142 -3.96 -8.82 -0.90
N ASP A 143 -4.63 -8.64 0.24
CA ASP A 143 -4.41 -9.45 1.45
C ASP A 143 -4.68 -10.94 1.24
N VAL A 144 -5.67 -11.28 0.40
CA VAL A 144 -5.96 -12.67 0.01
C VAL A 144 -4.90 -13.22 -0.93
N ILE A 145 -4.48 -12.45 -1.93
CA ILE A 145 -3.54 -12.88 -2.98
C ILE A 145 -2.11 -13.04 -2.44
N ARG A 146 -1.63 -12.08 -1.64
CA ARG A 146 -0.21 -12.00 -1.22
C ARG A 146 0.36 -13.26 -0.56
N PRO A 147 -0.32 -14.01 0.33
CA PRO A 147 0.22 -15.28 0.84
C PRO A 147 0.38 -16.35 -0.24
N MET A 148 -0.51 -16.40 -1.24
CA MET A 148 -0.41 -17.36 -2.35
C MET A 148 0.78 -17.06 -3.27
N MET A 149 1.21 -15.81 -3.33
CA MET A 149 2.41 -15.38 -4.04
C MET A 149 3.70 -15.58 -3.22
N GLY A 150 3.63 -16.10 -1.99
CA GLY A 150 4.79 -16.24 -1.11
C GLY A 150 5.29 -14.91 -0.51
N VAL A 151 4.43 -13.89 -0.46
CA VAL A 151 4.74 -12.62 0.20
C VAL A 151 4.44 -12.73 1.70
N SER A 152 5.47 -12.61 2.53
CA SER A 152 5.33 -12.68 3.99
C SER A 152 4.56 -11.48 4.55
N PRO A 153 3.89 -11.62 5.72
CA PRO A 153 3.24 -10.49 6.39
C PRO A 153 4.20 -9.31 6.59
N SER A 154 5.44 -9.58 7.00
CA SER A 154 6.45 -8.54 7.20
C SER A 154 6.87 -7.79 5.93
N ALA A 155 6.85 -8.43 4.75
CA ALA A 155 7.11 -7.75 3.49
C ALA A 155 5.92 -6.89 3.06
N TRP A 156 4.71 -7.36 3.37
CA TRP A 156 3.48 -6.63 3.10
C TRP A 156 3.33 -5.39 3.99
N ASP A 157 3.61 -5.51 5.29
CA ASP A 157 3.55 -4.38 6.22
C ASP A 157 4.58 -3.31 5.87
N GLU A 158 5.80 -3.71 5.49
CA GLU A 158 6.82 -2.80 4.97
C GLU A 158 6.36 -2.06 3.70
N ALA A 159 5.72 -2.77 2.76
CA ALA A 159 5.18 -2.14 1.56
C ALA A 159 4.08 -1.11 1.88
N LYS A 160 3.12 -1.46 2.74
CA LYS A 160 2.08 -0.52 3.18
C LYS A 160 2.66 0.69 3.90
N GLN A 161 3.72 0.50 4.69
CA GLN A 161 4.37 1.58 5.42
C GLN A 161 5.02 2.61 4.50
N TYR A 162 5.70 2.16 3.43
CA TYR A 162 6.45 3.07 2.55
C TYR A 162 5.68 3.54 1.31
N MET A 163 4.76 2.73 0.78
CA MET A 163 3.96 3.06 -0.41
C MET A 163 2.55 3.57 -0.06
N GLY A 164 2.05 3.23 1.13
CA GLY A 164 0.61 3.29 1.42
C GLY A 164 -0.12 2.00 1.00
N PRO A 165 -1.24 1.68 1.66
CA PRO A 165 -1.94 0.40 1.43
C PRO A 165 -2.52 0.29 0.02
N GLU A 166 -3.00 1.38 -0.55
CA GLU A 166 -3.57 1.41 -1.89
C GLU A 166 -2.51 1.14 -2.96
N GLU A 167 -1.39 1.85 -2.92
CA GLU A 167 -0.31 1.67 -3.91
C GLU A 167 0.35 0.29 -3.76
N ALA A 168 0.57 -0.18 -2.53
CA ALA A 168 1.05 -1.53 -2.28
C ALA A 168 0.09 -2.59 -2.88
N SER A 169 -1.21 -2.36 -2.82
CA SER A 169 -2.21 -3.27 -3.42
C SER A 169 -2.14 -3.27 -4.95
N VAL A 170 -1.93 -2.10 -5.57
CA VAL A 170 -1.68 -1.99 -7.02
C VAL A 170 -0.46 -2.83 -7.41
N VAL A 171 0.62 -2.75 -6.63
CA VAL A 171 1.85 -3.51 -6.86
C VAL A 171 1.61 -5.02 -6.79
N ILE A 172 0.87 -5.51 -5.79
CA ILE A 172 0.53 -6.94 -5.67
C ILE A 172 -0.24 -7.42 -6.90
N LEU A 173 -1.26 -6.67 -7.34
CA LEU A 173 -2.01 -7.05 -8.54
C LEU A 173 -1.15 -7.02 -9.79
N ALA A 174 -0.33 -5.98 -9.98
CA ALA A 174 0.54 -5.89 -11.14
C ALA A 174 1.62 -6.99 -11.16
N MET A 175 2.08 -7.43 -9.99
CA MET A 175 2.95 -8.59 -9.85
C MET A 175 2.21 -9.90 -10.16
N LEU A 176 0.93 -10.02 -9.82
CA LEU A 176 0.11 -11.19 -10.13
C LEU A 176 -0.01 -11.41 -11.65
N GLU A 177 -0.27 -10.35 -12.42
CA GLU A 177 -0.32 -10.40 -13.90
C GLU A 177 1.00 -10.90 -14.53
N ARG A 178 2.11 -10.77 -13.79
CA ARG A 178 3.45 -11.15 -14.22
C ARG A 178 4.06 -12.21 -13.32
N PHE A 179 3.23 -12.98 -12.61
CA PHE A 179 3.72 -13.88 -11.58
C PHE A 179 4.75 -14.89 -12.13
N GLY A 180 4.53 -15.39 -13.35
CA GLY A 180 5.45 -16.30 -14.04
C GLY A 180 6.83 -15.71 -14.36
N ASP A 181 6.97 -14.38 -14.43
CA ASP A 181 8.23 -13.69 -14.68
C ASP A 181 9.03 -13.41 -13.39
N ILE A 182 8.38 -13.52 -12.22
CA ILE A 182 8.93 -13.08 -10.94
C ILE A 182 9.44 -14.28 -10.14
N ARG A 183 10.76 -14.39 -10.02
CA ARG A 183 11.40 -15.49 -9.29
C ARG A 183 11.12 -15.48 -7.78
N SER A 184 11.06 -14.31 -7.15
CA SER A 184 10.82 -14.14 -5.71
C SER A 184 9.92 -12.94 -5.45
N PRO A 185 8.58 -13.14 -5.35
CA PRO A 185 7.63 -12.05 -5.18
C PRO A 185 7.85 -11.27 -3.88
N GLY A 186 8.08 -11.96 -2.75
CA GLY A 186 8.36 -11.29 -1.48
C GLY A 186 9.63 -10.44 -1.51
N GLY A 187 10.72 -10.95 -2.10
CA GLY A 187 11.96 -10.20 -2.24
C GLY A 187 11.84 -9.02 -3.21
N TYR A 188 11.11 -9.21 -4.31
CA TYR A 188 10.83 -8.15 -5.27
C TYR A 188 10.01 -7.03 -4.63
N LEU A 189 8.96 -7.35 -3.87
CA LEU A 189 8.17 -6.37 -3.15
C LEU A 189 9.04 -5.54 -2.18
N ARG A 190 9.91 -6.18 -1.38
CA ARG A 190 10.86 -5.45 -0.50
C ARG A 190 11.77 -4.51 -1.27
N SER A 191 12.27 -4.92 -2.43
CA SER A 191 13.11 -4.06 -3.26
C SER A 191 12.36 -2.83 -3.77
N LEU A 192 11.05 -2.96 -4.04
CA LEU A 192 10.19 -1.83 -4.39
C LEU A 192 9.89 -0.96 -3.16
N SER A 193 9.66 -1.56 -1.99
CA SER A 193 9.47 -0.84 -0.73
C SER A 193 10.68 0.00 -0.36
N ALA A 194 11.89 -0.54 -0.54
CA ALA A 194 13.14 0.20 -0.33
C ALA A 194 13.26 1.42 -1.27
N LYS A 195 12.81 1.31 -2.53
CA LYS A 195 12.75 2.45 -3.46
C LYS A 195 11.68 3.46 -3.05
N ALA A 196 10.53 2.99 -2.57
CA ALA A 196 9.47 3.85 -2.07
C ALA A 196 9.90 4.64 -0.84
N ALA A 197 10.67 4.01 0.06
CA ALA A 197 11.25 4.69 1.22
C ALA A 197 12.19 5.86 0.82
N LEU A 198 12.80 5.79 -0.37
CA LEU A 198 13.62 6.87 -0.93
C LEU A 198 12.82 7.89 -1.77
N GLY A 199 11.50 7.70 -1.93
CA GLY A 199 10.66 8.52 -2.81
C GLY A 199 10.89 8.29 -4.30
N GLU A 200 11.58 7.21 -4.67
CA GLU A 200 11.97 6.89 -6.06
C GLU A 200 11.01 5.90 -6.73
N PHE A 201 9.93 5.53 -6.07
CA PHE A 201 8.97 4.54 -6.55
C PHE A 201 7.63 5.16 -6.96
N SER A 202 7.04 4.61 -8.02
CA SER A 202 5.63 4.77 -8.33
C SER A 202 5.11 3.54 -9.05
N CYS A 203 3.86 3.15 -8.81
CA CYS A 203 3.22 2.01 -9.49
C CYS A 203 2.82 2.31 -10.95
N GLY A 204 2.85 3.58 -11.38
CA GLY A 204 2.43 4.04 -12.72
C GLY A 204 3.08 3.28 -13.87
N PRO A 205 4.41 3.22 -13.94
CA PRO A 205 5.13 2.50 -14.98
C PRO A 205 4.77 1.00 -15.05
N MET A 206 4.46 0.36 -13.91
CA MET A 206 4.06 -1.04 -13.88
C MET A 206 2.71 -1.24 -14.58
N ILE A 207 1.71 -0.43 -14.25
CA ILE A 207 0.37 -0.48 -14.87
C ILE A 207 0.44 -0.17 -16.36
N MET A 208 1.18 0.87 -16.74
CA MET A 208 1.35 1.22 -18.15
C MET A 208 2.05 0.12 -18.95
N ALA A 209 2.95 -0.65 -18.33
CA ALA A 209 3.59 -1.77 -18.99
C ALA A 209 2.64 -2.94 -19.25
N LEU A 210 1.69 -3.19 -18.34
CA LEU A 210 0.66 -4.22 -18.50
C LEU A 210 -0.29 -3.89 -19.65
N MET A 211 -0.78 -2.64 -19.70
CA MET A 211 -1.69 -2.21 -20.77
C MET A 211 -1.08 -2.40 -22.17
N ARG A 212 0.21 -2.12 -22.33
CA ARG A 212 0.90 -2.33 -23.63
C ARG A 212 1.04 -3.80 -24.02
N LYS A 213 1.00 -4.71 -23.05
CA LYS A 213 1.08 -6.15 -23.29
C LYS A 213 -0.26 -6.72 -23.74
N ASP A 214 -1.37 -6.19 -23.23
CA ASP A 214 -2.72 -6.64 -23.60
C ASP A 214 -3.13 -6.22 -25.01
N ASP A 215 -2.54 -5.12 -25.53
CA ASP A 215 -2.77 -4.63 -26.89
C ASP A 215 -1.96 -5.38 -27.97
N ALA A 216 -1.02 -6.25 -27.59
CA ALA A 216 -0.05 -6.91 -28.47
C ALA A 216 -0.38 -8.39 -28.72
#